data_AF-A0A822B4T5-F1
#
_entry.id   AF-A0A822B4T5-F1
#
_cell.length_a   1.000
_cell.length_b   1.000
_cell.length_c   1.000
_cell.angle_alpha   90.00
_cell.angle_beta   90.00
_cell.angle_gamma   90.00
#
_symmetry.space_group_name_H-M   'P 1'
#
loop_
_entity.id
_entity.type
_entity.pdbx_description
1 polymer ?
#
loop_
_entity_poly.entity_id
_entity_poly.type
_entity_poly.pdbx_seq_one_letter_code
_entity_poly.pdbx_strand_id
1 'polypeptide(L)'
;DAIIQYLNDRSANIVFLLWGRDAQNKGARINKNRHHVLTTAHPSPLSAHNGFMGCKHFSKTNAYLKAAGLAEIDWSNLPSEDEMPFD
;
A
#
# COMPACT_ATOMS: atom_id res chain seq x y z
N ASP A 1 12.20 6.41 6.71
CA ASP A 1 11.43 7.66 6.59
C ASP A 1 11.78 8.49 5.37
N ALA A 2 13.07 8.78 5.10
CA ALA A 2 13.48 9.63 3.97
C ALA A 2 12.92 9.20 2.60
N ILE A 3 12.84 7.89 2.32
CA ILE A 3 12.29 7.36 1.06
C ILE A 3 10.78 7.64 0.93
N ILE A 4 10.01 7.45 2.01
CA ILE A 4 8.57 7.72 2.02
C ILE A 4 8.33 9.20 1.76
N GLN A 5 9.10 10.07 2.40
CA GLN A 5 9.01 11.52 2.18
C GLN A 5 9.39 11.89 0.73
N TYR A 6 10.47 11.30 0.19
CA TYR A 6 10.88 11.51 -1.18
C TYR A 6 9.78 11.16 -2.19
N LEU A 7 9.14 10.00 -2.03
CA LEU A 7 8.03 9.55 -2.88
C LEU A 7 6.79 10.43 -2.69
N ASN A 8 6.49 10.83 -1.45
CA ASN A 8 5.39 11.72 -1.13
C ASN A 8 5.51 13.10 -1.81
N ASP A 9 6.75 13.58 -1.99
CA ASP A 9 6.99 14.91 -2.53
C ASP A 9 7.08 14.91 -4.06
N ARG A 10 7.67 13.87 -4.67
CA ARG A 10 8.00 13.84 -6.11
C ARG A 10 7.07 13.01 -6.99
N SER A 11 6.19 12.20 -6.41
CA SER A 11 5.28 11.34 -7.18
C SER A 11 3.82 11.71 -6.93
N ALA A 12 2.91 11.12 -7.72
CA ALA A 12 1.47 11.24 -7.53
C ALA A 12 0.81 9.88 -7.76
N ASN A 13 -0.40 9.69 -7.24
CA ASN A 13 -1.19 8.46 -7.43
C ASN A 13 -0.55 7.18 -6.86
N ILE A 14 0.34 7.32 -5.87
CA ILE A 14 0.86 6.18 -5.10
C ILE A 14 -0.19 5.70 -4.11
N VAL A 15 -0.37 4.39 -4.01
CA VAL A 15 -1.17 3.74 -2.96
C VAL A 15 -0.26 3.23 -1.85
N PHE A 16 -0.41 3.77 -0.65
CA PHE A 16 0.30 3.33 0.55
C PHE A 16 -0.57 2.39 1.39
N LEU A 17 -0.14 1.13 1.52
CA LEU A 17 -0.75 0.14 2.40
C LEU A 17 -0.03 0.13 3.75
N LEU A 18 -0.64 0.73 4.78
CA LEU A 18 -0.03 0.89 6.11
C LEU A 18 -0.69 -0.08 7.11
N TRP A 19 -0.09 -1.26 7.25
CA TRP A 19 -0.60 -2.32 8.12
C TRP A 19 0.11 -2.34 9.48
N GLY A 20 -0.65 -2.14 10.56
CA GLY A 20 -0.11 -2.05 11.91
C GLY A 20 0.32 -0.64 12.33
N ARG A 21 0.54 -0.45 13.63
CA ARG A 21 0.82 0.85 14.25
C ARG A 21 2.11 1.48 13.71
N ASP A 22 3.17 0.71 13.58
CA ASP A 22 4.47 1.24 13.17
C ASP A 22 4.44 1.77 11.73
N ALA A 23 3.77 1.06 10.83
CA ALA A 23 3.56 1.51 9.46
C ALA A 23 2.70 2.79 9.40
N GLN A 24 1.62 2.83 10.19
CA GLN A 24 0.75 4.01 10.31
C GLN A 24 1.52 5.23 10.82
N ASN A 25 2.39 5.05 11.83
CA ASN A 25 3.21 6.11 12.38
C ASN A 25 4.20 6.67 11.34
N LYS A 26 4.87 5.79 10.59
CA LYS A 26 5.79 6.20 9.50
C LYS A 26 5.08 6.92 8.36
N GLY A 27 3.85 6.51 8.05
CA GLY A 27 3.04 7.12 7.00
C GLY A 27 2.20 8.32 7.44
N ALA A 28 2.31 8.77 8.69
CA ALA A 28 1.46 9.84 9.24
C ALA A 28 1.56 11.17 8.48
N ARG A 29 2.70 11.42 7.81
CA ARG A 29 2.98 12.66 7.05
C ARG A 29 2.66 12.56 5.56
N ILE A 30 2.09 11.44 5.09
CA ILE A 30 1.74 11.27 3.68
C ILE A 30 0.58 12.22 3.32
N ASN A 31 0.75 12.95 2.21
CA ASN A 31 -0.25 13.86 1.67
C ASN A 31 -1.37 13.08 0.98
N LYS A 32 -2.49 12.95 1.68
CA LYS A 32 -3.69 12.21 1.22
C LYS A 32 -4.42 12.87 0.05
N ASN A 33 -4.10 14.11 -0.30
CA ASN A 33 -4.65 14.76 -1.50
C ASN A 33 -3.90 14.35 -2.76
N ARG A 34 -2.66 13.83 -2.62
CA ARG A 34 -1.82 13.39 -3.73
C ARG A 34 -1.73 11.87 -3.88
N HIS A 35 -1.99 11.17 -2.77
CA HIS A 35 -1.78 9.73 -2.64
C HIS A 35 -2.97 9.08 -1.96
N HIS A 36 -3.17 7.80 -2.22
CA HIS A 36 -4.16 7.00 -1.52
C HIS A 36 -3.52 6.28 -0.35
N VAL A 37 -4.12 6.35 0.84
CA VAL A 37 -3.58 5.70 2.04
C VAL A 37 -4.64 4.77 2.62
N LEU A 38 -4.31 3.48 2.74
CA LEU A 38 -5.17 2.46 3.31
C LEU A 38 -4.52 1.89 4.57
N THR A 39 -5.20 2.02 5.70
CA THR A 39 -4.70 1.60 7.01
C THR A 39 -5.53 0.46 7.59
N THR A 40 -4.89 -0.56 8.16
CA THR A 40 -5.58 -1.57 8.97
C THR A 40 -4.65 -2.19 10.02
N ALA A 41 -5.14 -3.13 10.82
CA ALA A 41 -4.32 -3.97 11.68
C ALA A 41 -3.26 -4.76 10.87
N HIS A 42 -2.22 -5.23 11.55
CA HIS A 42 -1.16 -5.99 10.91
C HIS A 42 -1.66 -7.40 10.52
N PRO A 43 -1.23 -7.97 9.38
CA PRO A 43 -1.61 -9.33 8.94
C PRO A 43 -1.14 -10.46 9.85
N SER A 44 -0.23 -10.19 10.78
CA SER A 44 0.25 -11.20 11.76
C SER A 44 -0.93 -11.88 12.47
N PRO A 45 -0.86 -13.20 12.74
CA PRO A 45 -1.91 -13.95 13.42
C PRO A 45 -2.43 -13.30 14.70
N LEU A 46 -1.55 -12.60 15.44
CA LEU A 46 -1.88 -11.93 16.70
C LEU A 46 -2.90 -10.78 16.53
N SER A 47 -3.01 -10.18 15.33
CA SER A 47 -3.86 -9.01 15.08
C SER A 47 -4.72 -9.11 13.82
N ALA A 48 -4.61 -10.17 13.03
CA ALA A 48 -5.29 -10.29 11.73
C ALA A 48 -6.83 -10.22 11.86
N HIS A 49 -7.37 -10.84 12.90
CA HIS A 49 -8.81 -10.81 13.21
C HIS A 49 -9.29 -9.42 13.67
N ASN A 50 -8.38 -8.56 14.12
CA ASN A 50 -8.68 -7.21 14.58
C ASN A 50 -8.67 -6.17 13.44
N GLY A 51 -9.09 -6.55 12.24
CA GLY A 51 -9.39 -5.65 11.14
C GLY A 51 -8.65 -5.89 9.82
N PHE A 52 -7.62 -6.75 9.78
CA PHE A 52 -6.96 -7.10 8.51
C PHE A 52 -7.85 -7.98 7.65
N MET A 53 -8.44 -9.03 8.23
CA MET A 53 -9.39 -9.89 7.54
C MET A 53 -10.62 -9.09 7.09
N GLY A 54 -10.93 -9.13 5.78
CA GLY A 54 -12.05 -8.39 5.20
C GLY A 54 -11.79 -6.91 4.92
N CYS A 55 -10.57 -6.38 5.14
CA CYS A 55 -10.25 -4.97 4.88
C CYS A 55 -10.37 -4.59 3.38
N LYS A 56 -10.25 -5.58 2.49
CA LYS A 56 -10.33 -5.46 1.03
C LYS A 56 -9.29 -4.47 0.46
N HIS A 57 -8.11 -4.37 1.07
CA HIS A 57 -7.08 -3.42 0.62
C HIS A 57 -6.63 -3.68 -0.83
N PHE A 58 -6.43 -4.93 -1.23
CA PHE A 58 -6.01 -5.27 -2.59
C PHE A 58 -7.00 -4.79 -3.66
N SER A 59 -8.29 -5.06 -3.48
CA SER A 59 -9.31 -4.59 -4.43
C SER A 59 -9.54 -3.08 -4.37
N LYS A 60 -9.44 -2.45 -3.19
CA LYS A 60 -9.46 -0.99 -3.05
C LYS A 60 -8.28 -0.32 -3.77
N THR A 61 -7.08 -0.92 -3.70
CA THR A 61 -5.91 -0.46 -4.45
C THR A 61 -6.19 -0.46 -5.94
N ASN A 62 -6.66 -1.59 -6.49
CA ASN A 62 -6.96 -1.67 -7.92
C ASN A 62 -8.09 -0.73 -8.34
N ALA A 63 -9.13 -0.55 -7.50
CA ALA A 63 -10.18 0.43 -7.76
C ALA A 63 -9.64 1.86 -7.85
N TYR A 64 -8.69 2.23 -6.98
CA TYR A 64 -8.02 3.53 -7.04
C TYR A 64 -7.15 3.68 -8.29
N LEU A 65 -6.31 2.67 -8.60
CA LEU A 65 -5.44 2.68 -9.77
C LEU A 65 -6.26 2.83 -11.06
N LYS A 66 -7.34 2.05 -11.19
CA LYS A 66 -8.28 2.14 -12.31
C LYS A 66 -8.91 3.52 -12.43
N ALA A 67 -9.37 4.11 -11.32
CA ALA A 67 -9.94 5.45 -11.32
C ALA A 67 -8.91 6.53 -11.71
N ALA A 68 -7.62 6.29 -11.42
CA ALA A 68 -6.50 7.14 -11.83
C ALA A 68 -5.99 6.85 -13.25
N GLY A 69 -6.60 5.91 -14.00
CA GLY A 69 -6.17 5.52 -15.34
C GLY A 69 -4.87 4.71 -15.38
N LEU A 70 -4.48 4.13 -14.25
CA LEU A 70 -3.28 3.29 -14.10
C LEU A 70 -3.63 1.81 -14.21
N ALA A 71 -2.65 1.01 -14.61
CA ALA A 71 -2.79 -0.44 -14.67
C ALA A 71 -3.07 -1.01 -13.27
N GLU A 72 -4.04 -1.93 -13.19
CA GLU A 72 -4.34 -2.68 -11.99
C GLU A 72 -3.22 -3.70 -11.70
N ILE A 73 -3.05 -4.06 -10.43
CA ILE A 73 -2.06 -5.06 -10.02
C ILE A 73 -2.71 -6.45 -10.06
N ASP A 74 -2.05 -7.40 -10.72
CA ASP A 74 -2.40 -8.81 -10.62
C ASP A 74 -1.76 -9.41 -9.35
N TRP A 75 -2.54 -9.48 -8.28
CA TRP A 75 -2.10 -10.00 -6.98
C TRP A 75 -1.96 -11.53 -6.95
N SER A 76 -2.43 -12.24 -7.99
CA SER A 76 -2.37 -13.70 -8.08
C SER A 76 -1.13 -14.21 -8.81
N ASN A 77 -0.48 -13.32 -9.57
CA ASN A 77 0.71 -13.62 -10.36
C ASN A 77 1.85 -12.70 -9.94
N LEU A 78 2.47 -13.00 -8.79
CA LEU A 78 3.65 -12.29 -8.33
C LEU A 78 4.90 -12.92 -8.96
N PRO A 79 5.86 -12.12 -9.45
CA PRO A 79 7.10 -12.64 -10.00
C PRO A 79 7.84 -13.47 -8.95
N SER A 80 8.50 -14.55 -9.38
CA SER A 80 9.45 -15.25 -8.50
C SER A 80 10.65 -14.35 -8.22
N GLU A 81 11.42 -14.67 -7.18
CA GLU A 81 12.65 -13.93 -6.86
C GLU A 81 13.61 -13.83 -8.06
N ASP A 82 13.67 -14.89 -8.88
CA ASP A 82 14.49 -14.97 -10.09
C ASP A 82 14.06 -14.00 -11.21
N GLU A 83 12.83 -13.48 -11.15
CA GLU A 83 12.24 -12.59 -12.15
C GLU A 83 12.18 -11.13 -11.69
N MET A 84 12.68 -10.82 -10.48
CA MET A 84 12.73 -9.45 -10.00
C MET A 84 13.88 -8.67 -10.65
N PRO A 85 13.62 -7.51 -11.28
CA PRO A 85 14.61 -6.77 -12.06
C PRO A 85 15.64 -6.00 -11.21
N PHE A 86 15.72 -6.26 -9.90
CA PHE A 86 16.60 -5.55 -8.98
C PHE A 86 17.20 -6.53 -7.97
N ASP A 87 18.52 -6.71 -8.07
CA ASP A 87 19.43 -7.22 -7.04
C ASP A 87 20.15 -6.01 -6.40
#